data_AF-A0A7W7PR56-F1
#
_entry.id   AF-A0A7W7PR56-F1
#
_cell.length_a   1.000
_cell.length_b   1.000
_cell.length_c   1.000
_cell.angle_alpha   90.00
_cell.angle_beta   90.00
_cell.angle_gamma   90.00
#
_symmetry.space_group_name_H-M   'P 1'
#
loop_
_entity.id
_entity.type
_entity.pdbx_description
1 polymer ?
#
loop_
_entity_poly.entity_id
_entity_poly.type
_entity_poly.pdbx_seq_one_letter_code
_entity_poly.pdbx_strand_id
1 'polypeptide(L)'
;MDTTGILDEALERLHDSGPERLGRLTNHAPMAVEVLAARGQAHAVHRWLDLYARKLEEFPSRVEPVTDDGWLSALGDPRRAADWIRYFEHEVAERPWREVLTRWWPRLLPGMYGGSTHPVIRVGHAVRTLLSDEITEPRLAELAHGLGYWAARHRPVAVPDPLPGADSAAAALDTVPSIAVQDGGFSARLDRVRALPVWAPAVAEPSDAYRHLAELVRAATHRYATHGHGEETMLVHAATAPNAVLRALPALPPALWPSSLQAAWTASAAVTAMYAPAAPVAYTPPGAVTPEEVLERALAHGDEHVIKLTDTALDVGDEPALAAALRSMELSAPLE
;
A
#
# COMPACT_ATOMS: atom_id res chain seq x y z
N MET A 1 18.10 -10.25 3.59
CA MET A 1 18.54 -9.18 4.48
C MET A 1 19.53 -8.32 3.72
N ASP A 2 19.29 -7.01 3.67
CA ASP A 2 20.26 -6.05 3.09
C ASP A 2 21.28 -5.66 4.17
N THR A 3 22.51 -6.17 4.02
CA THR A 3 23.65 -5.84 4.90
C THR A 3 24.58 -4.80 4.27
N THR A 4 24.20 -4.21 3.13
CA THR A 4 25.07 -3.31 2.36
C THR A 4 24.97 -1.85 2.81
N GLY A 5 23.91 -1.48 3.54
CA GLY A 5 23.62 -0.10 3.95
C GLY A 5 22.93 0.73 2.86
N ILE A 6 22.75 0.19 1.65
CA ILE A 6 22.20 0.93 0.50
C ILE A 6 20.76 1.38 0.77
N LEU A 7 19.92 0.53 1.38
CA LEU A 7 18.56 0.93 1.74
C LEU A 7 18.57 2.13 2.70
N ASP A 8 19.46 2.13 3.68
CA ASP A 8 19.54 3.16 4.72
C ASP A 8 19.97 4.51 4.10
N GLU A 9 21.01 4.51 3.25
CA GLU A 9 21.43 5.70 2.48
C GLU A 9 20.30 6.25 1.58
N ALA A 10 19.54 5.36 0.94
CA ALA A 10 18.43 5.75 0.08
C ALA A 10 17.27 6.36 0.88
N LEU A 11 16.96 5.79 2.06
CA LEU A 11 15.94 6.30 2.96
C LEU A 11 16.32 7.70 3.49
N GLU A 12 17.55 7.89 3.95
CA GLU A 12 18.05 9.21 4.39
C GLU A 12 17.85 10.28 3.32
N ARG A 13 18.25 9.99 2.07
CA ARG A 13 18.07 10.90 0.94
C ARG A 13 16.59 11.18 0.64
N LEU A 14 15.71 10.21 0.87
CA LEU A 14 14.27 10.33 0.65
C LEU A 14 13.53 11.06 1.77
N HIS A 15 14.05 11.05 2.99
CA HIS A 15 13.47 11.76 4.12
C HIS A 15 13.58 13.28 3.99
N ASP A 16 14.52 13.77 3.18
CA ASP A 16 14.62 15.17 2.76
C ASP A 16 13.56 15.60 1.71
N SER A 17 12.74 14.65 1.22
CA SER A 17 11.72 14.90 0.20
C SER A 17 10.30 14.74 0.75
N GLY A 18 9.37 15.53 0.23
CA GLY A 18 7.97 15.47 0.61
C GLY A 18 7.32 14.10 0.34
N PRO A 19 6.24 13.76 1.07
CA PRO A 19 5.51 12.51 0.84
C PRO A 19 4.69 12.53 -0.46
N GLU A 20 4.62 13.67 -1.15
CA GLU A 20 3.82 13.87 -2.34
C GLU A 20 4.45 14.89 -3.30
N ARG A 21 3.97 14.86 -4.54
CA ARG A 21 4.19 15.86 -5.58
C ARG A 21 2.85 16.39 -6.11
N LEU A 22 2.85 17.60 -6.66
CA LEU A 22 1.67 18.28 -7.22
C LEU A 22 0.45 18.25 -6.26
N GLY A 23 0.74 18.33 -4.96
CA GLY A 23 -0.22 18.40 -3.85
C GLY A 23 -1.12 17.17 -3.63
N ARG A 24 -0.89 16.05 -4.34
CA ARG A 24 -1.72 14.83 -4.20
C ARG A 24 -1.10 13.53 -4.69
N LEU A 25 -0.07 13.58 -5.55
CA LEU A 25 0.50 12.37 -6.15
C LEU A 25 1.57 11.86 -5.20
N THR A 26 1.44 10.63 -4.71
CA THR A 26 2.36 10.12 -3.68
C THR A 26 3.79 10.01 -4.19
N ASN A 27 4.76 10.33 -3.32
CA ASN A 27 6.15 9.92 -3.48
C ASN A 27 6.24 8.41 -3.23
N HIS A 28 6.50 7.65 -4.30
CA HIS A 28 6.50 6.20 -4.25
C HIS A 28 7.87 5.59 -3.91
N ALA A 29 8.94 6.41 -3.95
CA ALA A 29 10.30 5.93 -3.86
C ALA A 29 10.60 5.11 -2.61
N PRO A 30 10.17 5.47 -1.38
CA PRO A 30 10.48 4.67 -0.20
C PRO A 30 10.00 3.22 -0.29
N MET A 31 8.82 3.00 -0.89
CA MET A 31 8.27 1.66 -1.11
C MET A 31 9.06 0.92 -2.21
N ALA A 32 9.42 1.60 -3.30
CA ALA A 32 10.14 0.98 -4.40
C ALA A 32 11.58 0.59 -4.03
N VAL A 33 12.33 1.48 -3.36
CA VAL A 33 13.71 1.16 -2.92
C VAL A 33 13.73 0.06 -1.88
N GLU A 34 12.74 0.01 -0.99
CA GLU A 34 12.58 -1.08 -0.02
C GLU A 34 12.29 -2.41 -0.74
N VAL A 35 11.42 -2.43 -1.76
CA VAL A 35 11.19 -3.62 -2.58
C VAL A 35 12.48 -4.12 -3.22
N LEU A 36 13.23 -3.21 -3.86
CA LEU A 36 14.47 -3.58 -4.53
C LEU A 36 15.48 -4.17 -3.54
N ALA A 37 15.68 -3.54 -2.38
CA ALA A 37 16.55 -4.06 -1.34
C ALA A 37 16.08 -5.43 -0.81
N ALA A 38 14.80 -5.54 -0.44
CA ALA A 38 14.20 -6.77 0.10
C ALA A 38 14.26 -7.95 -0.88
N ARG A 39 14.23 -7.67 -2.19
CA ARG A 39 14.30 -8.68 -3.26
C ARG A 39 15.71 -8.88 -3.82
N GLY A 40 16.76 -8.44 -3.12
CA GLY A 40 18.15 -8.69 -3.49
C GLY A 40 18.68 -7.83 -4.65
N GLN A 41 17.93 -6.78 -5.02
CA GLN A 41 18.27 -5.81 -6.07
C GLN A 41 18.85 -4.50 -5.48
N ALA A 42 19.46 -4.55 -4.29
CA ALA A 42 20.03 -3.39 -3.61
C ALA A 42 21.01 -2.61 -4.51
N HIS A 43 21.81 -3.30 -5.33
CA HIS A 43 22.76 -2.69 -6.26
C HIS A 43 22.13 -1.71 -7.29
N ALA A 44 20.82 -1.80 -7.53
CA ALA A 44 20.10 -0.95 -8.48
C ALA A 44 19.37 0.24 -7.82
N VAL A 45 19.29 0.28 -6.49
CA VAL A 45 18.49 1.26 -5.73
C VAL A 45 18.87 2.70 -6.06
N HIS A 46 20.16 3.05 -5.96
CA HIS A 46 20.61 4.43 -6.18
C HIS A 46 20.38 4.88 -7.63
N ARG A 47 20.63 4.00 -8.60
CA ARG A 47 20.37 4.28 -10.02
C ARG A 47 18.88 4.47 -10.30
N TRP A 48 18.02 3.64 -9.72
CA TRP A 48 16.57 3.78 -9.85
C TRP A 48 16.09 5.09 -9.22
N LEU A 49 16.62 5.43 -8.03
CA LEU A 49 16.29 6.65 -7.31
C LEU A 49 16.69 7.91 -8.09
N ASP A 50 17.85 7.90 -8.76
CA ASP A 50 18.28 9.02 -9.61
C ASP A 50 17.32 9.28 -10.79
N LEU A 51 16.77 8.23 -11.40
CA LEU A 51 15.73 8.35 -12.43
C LEU A 51 14.42 8.89 -11.85
N TYR A 52 14.05 8.40 -10.66
CA TYR A 52 12.84 8.83 -9.97
C TYR A 52 12.92 10.27 -9.44
N ALA A 53 14.12 10.82 -9.20
CA ALA A 53 14.35 12.08 -8.51
C ALA A 53 13.57 13.27 -9.11
N ARG A 54 13.29 13.28 -10.42
CA ARG A 54 12.46 14.31 -11.08
C ARG A 54 11.01 14.37 -10.60
N LYS A 55 10.52 13.31 -9.94
CA LYS A 55 9.19 13.23 -9.33
C LYS A 55 9.21 13.66 -7.85
N LEU A 56 10.38 13.91 -7.24
CA LEU A 56 10.48 14.35 -5.86
C LEU A 56 10.23 15.85 -5.76
N GLU A 57 9.53 16.26 -4.70
CA GLU A 57 9.33 17.66 -4.33
C GLU A 57 9.93 17.90 -2.94
N GLU A 58 10.23 19.17 -2.65
CA GLU A 58 10.80 19.60 -1.38
C GLU A 58 9.95 19.15 -0.19
N PHE A 59 10.62 18.86 0.94
CA PHE A 59 9.91 18.54 2.17
C PHE A 59 9.02 19.71 2.61
N PRO A 60 7.74 19.48 2.95
CA PRO A 60 6.83 20.57 3.30
C PRO A 60 7.27 21.29 4.58
N SER A 61 6.97 22.59 4.64
CA SER A 61 7.16 23.36 5.88
C SER A 61 6.17 22.92 6.97
N ARG A 62 6.64 22.97 8.22
CA ARG A 62 5.79 22.80 9.41
C ARG A 62 4.82 23.98 9.57
N VAL A 63 3.63 23.70 10.09
CA VAL A 63 2.60 24.72 10.35
C VAL A 63 2.47 24.95 11.85
N GLU A 64 2.22 23.87 12.59
CA GLU A 64 2.02 23.91 14.04
C GLU A 64 2.32 22.52 14.64
N PRO A 65 2.95 22.43 15.82
CA PRO A 65 3.18 21.14 16.47
C PRO A 65 1.89 20.32 16.67
N VAL A 66 1.94 19.02 16.35
CA VAL A 66 0.93 18.05 16.80
C VAL A 66 1.28 17.61 18.23
N THR A 67 0.30 17.50 19.11
CA THR A 67 0.48 17.17 20.53
C THR A 67 -0.43 16.02 20.96
N ASP A 68 -0.06 15.32 22.04
CA ASP A 68 -0.84 14.20 22.59
C ASP A 68 -2.29 14.57 22.97
N ASP A 69 -2.53 15.82 23.37
CA ASP A 69 -3.86 16.31 23.72
C ASP A 69 -4.63 16.86 22.50
N GLY A 70 -3.92 17.37 21.49
CA GLY A 70 -4.51 18.11 20.36
C GLY A 70 -4.57 17.37 19.03
N TRP A 71 -3.99 16.16 18.93
CA TRP A 71 -3.75 15.48 17.66
C TRP A 71 -5.01 15.27 16.81
N LEU A 72 -6.17 15.04 17.44
CA LEU A 72 -7.41 14.76 16.73
C LEU A 72 -7.83 15.92 15.82
N SER A 73 -7.52 17.17 16.20
CA SER A 73 -7.81 18.36 15.41
C SER A 73 -6.94 18.51 14.15
N ALA A 74 -5.76 17.88 14.14
CA ALA A 74 -4.83 17.88 13.01
C ALA A 74 -5.02 16.68 12.07
N LEU A 75 -5.82 15.68 12.47
CA LEU A 75 -6.00 14.44 11.72
C LEU A 75 -6.72 14.69 10.40
N GLY A 76 -6.15 14.21 9.29
CA GLY A 76 -6.71 14.34 7.96
C GLY A 76 -6.51 15.70 7.30
N ASP A 77 -5.72 16.61 7.89
CA ASP A 77 -5.28 17.84 7.22
C ASP A 77 -3.94 17.62 6.48
N PRO A 78 -3.93 17.60 5.14
CA PRO A 78 -2.73 17.33 4.36
C PRO A 78 -1.63 18.37 4.54
N ARG A 79 -1.99 19.60 4.92
CA ARG A 79 -1.04 20.70 5.15
C ARG A 79 -0.17 20.44 6.37
N ARG A 80 -0.61 19.55 7.27
CA ARG A 80 0.06 19.18 8.51
C ARG A 80 1.02 17.99 8.36
N ALA A 81 1.35 17.57 7.13
CA ALA A 81 2.21 16.41 6.88
C ALA A 81 3.56 16.49 7.61
N ALA A 82 4.28 17.60 7.52
CA ALA A 82 5.54 17.79 8.22
C ALA A 82 5.39 17.77 9.75
N ASP A 83 4.27 18.30 10.28
CA ASP A 83 4.00 18.32 11.71
C ASP A 83 3.73 16.90 12.24
N TRP A 84 2.95 16.12 11.48
CA TRP A 84 2.67 14.72 11.78
C TRP A 84 3.92 13.85 11.70
N ILE A 85 4.76 14.01 10.68
CA ILE A 85 6.02 13.27 10.55
C ILE A 85 6.92 13.57 11.76
N ARG A 86 7.10 14.84 12.12
CA ARG A 86 7.89 15.24 13.29
C ARG A 86 7.33 14.68 14.61
N TYR A 87 6.02 14.59 14.74
CA TYR A 87 5.37 13.97 15.89
C TYR A 87 5.71 12.48 16.00
N PHE A 88 5.61 11.73 14.90
CA PHE A 88 5.93 10.31 14.91
C PHE A 88 7.44 10.03 15.05
N GLU A 89 8.31 10.88 14.50
CA GLU A 89 9.77 10.79 14.75
C GLU A 89 10.07 10.88 16.25
N HIS A 90 9.38 11.78 16.96
CA HIS A 90 9.50 11.87 18.41
C HIS A 90 8.94 10.62 19.10
N GLU A 91 7.75 10.15 18.73
CA GLU A 91 7.15 8.96 19.35
C GLU A 91 8.02 7.70 19.18
N VAL A 92 8.63 7.47 18.01
CA VAL A 92 9.50 6.29 17.78
C VAL A 92 10.89 6.43 18.39
N ALA A 93 11.34 7.65 18.70
CA ALA A 93 12.58 7.87 19.44
C ALA A 93 12.40 7.61 20.94
N GLU A 94 11.22 7.92 21.49
CA GLU A 94 10.94 7.78 22.93
C GLU A 94 10.39 6.40 23.32
N ARG A 95 9.82 5.64 22.36
CA ARG A 95 9.11 4.39 22.64
C ARG A 95 9.46 3.30 21.64
N PRO A 96 9.39 2.01 22.03
CA PRO A 96 9.52 0.92 21.08
C PRO A 96 8.53 1.08 19.92
N TRP A 97 9.01 0.97 18.68
CA TRP A 97 8.20 1.22 17.49
C TRP A 97 6.92 0.37 17.41
N ARG A 98 6.93 -0.86 17.95
CA ARG A 98 5.76 -1.74 18.02
C ARG A 98 4.67 -1.19 18.95
N GLU A 99 5.04 -0.50 20.02
CA GLU A 99 4.08 0.17 20.91
C GLU A 99 3.45 1.37 20.22
N VAL A 100 4.25 2.17 19.49
CA VAL A 100 3.76 3.29 18.68
C VAL A 100 2.78 2.78 17.62
N LEU A 101 3.18 1.74 16.87
CA LEU A 101 2.32 1.12 15.86
C LEU A 101 1.03 0.59 16.47
N THR A 102 1.10 -0.16 17.58
CA THR A 102 -0.08 -0.70 18.28
C THR A 102 -1.03 0.40 18.76
N ARG A 103 -0.49 1.51 19.29
CA ARG A 103 -1.27 2.67 19.76
C ARG A 103 -2.01 3.36 18.60
N TRP A 104 -1.34 3.51 17.46
CA TRP A 104 -1.83 4.33 16.35
C TRP A 104 -2.60 3.56 15.29
N TRP A 105 -2.33 2.27 15.12
CA TRP A 105 -3.01 1.42 14.14
C TRP A 105 -4.55 1.53 14.20
N PRO A 106 -5.23 1.28 15.34
CA PRO A 106 -6.68 1.38 15.39
C PRO A 106 -7.21 2.82 15.23
N ARG A 107 -6.38 3.85 15.44
CA ARG A 107 -6.74 5.26 15.25
C ARG A 107 -6.71 5.68 13.79
N LEU A 108 -5.76 5.13 13.03
CA LEU A 108 -5.53 5.49 11.63
C LEU A 108 -6.26 4.55 10.65
N LEU A 109 -6.51 3.30 11.05
CA LEU A 109 -7.18 2.29 10.25
C LEU A 109 -8.52 2.73 9.64
N PRO A 110 -9.41 3.44 10.37
CA PRO A 110 -10.66 3.94 9.81
C PRO A 110 -10.47 4.85 8.59
N GLY A 111 -9.35 5.56 8.50
CA GLY A 111 -9.03 6.48 7.40
C GLY A 111 -7.93 6.01 6.46
N MET A 112 -7.64 4.71 6.41
CA MET A 112 -6.60 4.12 5.54
C MET A 112 -6.79 4.39 4.04
N TYR A 113 -7.99 4.81 3.62
CA TYR A 113 -8.35 5.08 2.23
C TYR A 113 -7.76 6.41 1.70
N GLY A 114 -7.30 7.27 2.61
CA GLY A 114 -6.58 8.49 2.29
C GLY A 114 -5.34 8.27 1.43
N GLY A 115 -5.01 9.25 0.57
CA GLY A 115 -3.83 9.16 -0.30
C GLY A 115 -3.86 7.95 -1.24
N SER A 116 -5.05 7.46 -1.62
CA SER A 116 -5.23 6.23 -2.40
C SER A 116 -4.53 5.04 -1.75
N THR A 117 -4.70 4.86 -0.43
CA THR A 117 -4.09 3.81 0.41
C THR A 117 -2.56 3.78 0.47
N HIS A 118 -1.86 4.69 -0.20
CA HIS A 118 -0.40 4.73 -0.13
C HIS A 118 0.19 4.87 1.26
N PRO A 119 -0.40 5.63 2.21
CA PRO A 119 0.20 5.74 3.54
C PRO A 119 0.29 4.40 4.27
N VAL A 120 -0.76 3.57 4.23
CA VAL A 120 -0.71 2.22 4.83
C VAL A 120 0.23 1.30 4.05
N ILE A 121 0.33 1.48 2.72
CA ILE A 121 1.29 0.74 1.90
C ILE A 121 2.71 1.05 2.36
N ARG A 122 3.05 2.34 2.50
CA ARG A 122 4.35 2.81 3.01
C ARG A 122 4.66 2.24 4.40
N VAL A 123 3.70 2.26 5.31
CA VAL A 123 3.85 1.64 6.64
C VAL A 123 4.08 0.13 6.56
N GLY A 124 3.35 -0.59 5.70
CA GLY A 124 3.54 -2.03 5.51
C GLY A 124 4.94 -2.40 5.02
N HIS A 125 5.51 -1.60 4.12
CA HIS A 125 6.90 -1.76 3.68
C HIS A 125 7.89 -1.48 4.82
N ALA A 126 7.73 -0.37 5.55
CA ALA A 126 8.57 -0.05 6.72
C ALA A 126 8.54 -1.15 7.79
N VAL A 127 7.35 -1.68 8.10
CA VAL A 127 7.17 -2.77 9.07
C VAL A 127 7.84 -4.05 8.59
N ARG A 128 7.75 -4.40 7.30
CA ARG A 128 8.46 -5.56 6.74
C ARG A 128 9.96 -5.47 6.99
N THR A 129 10.57 -4.32 6.71
CA THR A 129 11.99 -4.07 6.97
C THR A 129 12.33 -4.20 8.45
N LEU A 130 11.56 -3.56 9.34
CA LEU A 130 11.78 -3.60 10.79
C LEU A 130 11.57 -4.99 11.42
N LEU A 131 10.83 -5.88 10.76
CA LEU A 131 10.64 -7.27 11.20
C LEU A 131 11.74 -8.21 10.69
N SER A 132 12.33 -7.92 9.53
CA SER A 132 13.18 -8.87 8.80
C SER A 132 14.67 -8.55 8.90
N ASP A 133 15.01 -7.30 9.19
CA ASP A 133 16.39 -6.81 9.18
C ASP A 133 16.77 -6.10 10.48
N GLU A 134 18.03 -5.63 10.57
CA GLU A 134 18.52 -4.80 11.66
C GLU A 134 17.71 -3.49 11.77
N ILE A 135 17.41 -3.09 13.01
CA ILE A 135 16.72 -1.82 13.29
C ILE A 135 17.76 -0.71 13.32
N THR A 136 17.66 0.21 12.35
CA THR A 136 18.52 1.39 12.22
C THR A 136 17.67 2.67 12.27
N GLU A 137 18.32 3.82 12.48
CA GLU A 137 17.64 5.12 12.57
C GLU A 137 16.87 5.47 11.29
N PRO A 138 17.41 5.31 10.07
CA PRO A 138 16.65 5.56 8.83
C PRO A 138 15.41 4.66 8.69
N ARG A 139 15.48 3.40 9.13
CA ARG A 139 14.34 2.46 9.06
C ARG A 139 13.24 2.83 10.06
N LEU A 140 13.60 3.29 11.24
CA LEU A 140 12.64 3.83 12.22
C LEU A 140 12.02 5.14 11.73
N ALA A 141 12.84 6.04 11.15
CA ALA A 141 12.37 7.27 10.55
C ALA A 141 11.38 6.98 9.40
N GLU A 142 11.63 5.96 8.57
CA GLU A 142 10.69 5.59 7.50
C GLU A 142 9.31 5.16 8.04
N LEU A 143 9.26 4.43 9.16
CA LEU A 143 7.99 4.14 9.83
C LEU A 143 7.30 5.44 10.31
N ALA A 144 8.05 6.38 10.89
CA ALA A 144 7.51 7.66 11.31
C ALA A 144 6.98 8.49 10.13
N HIS A 145 7.69 8.52 9.01
CA HIS A 145 7.24 9.17 7.78
C HIS A 145 5.95 8.53 7.24
N GLY A 146 5.87 7.20 7.23
CA GLY A 146 4.66 6.46 6.84
C GLY A 146 3.45 6.78 7.72
N LEU A 147 3.62 6.72 9.04
CA LEU A 147 2.56 7.04 10.01
C LEU A 147 2.13 8.51 9.94
N GLY A 148 3.09 9.43 9.81
CA GLY A 148 2.81 10.86 9.68
C GLY A 148 2.06 11.19 8.40
N TYR A 149 2.46 10.59 7.28
CA TYR A 149 1.71 10.71 6.03
C TYR A 149 0.30 10.13 6.15
N TRP A 150 0.14 9.01 6.85
CA TRP A 150 -1.19 8.41 7.08
C TRP A 150 -2.08 9.31 7.91
N ALA A 151 -1.57 9.87 9.00
CA ALA A 151 -2.33 10.80 9.83
C ALA A 151 -2.74 12.07 9.05
N ALA A 152 -1.84 12.63 8.23
CA ALA A 152 -2.14 13.81 7.41
C ALA A 152 -3.15 13.54 6.29
N ARG A 153 -3.12 12.35 5.68
CA ARG A 153 -4.08 11.95 4.63
C ARG A 153 -5.29 11.19 5.12
N HIS A 154 -5.40 10.94 6.43
CA HIS A 154 -6.46 10.15 7.03
C HIS A 154 -7.83 10.56 6.51
N ARG A 155 -8.47 9.65 5.76
CA ARG A 155 -9.78 9.88 5.15
C ARG A 155 -10.64 8.63 5.31
N PRO A 156 -11.63 8.65 6.20
CA PRO A 156 -12.60 7.57 6.31
C PRO A 156 -13.45 7.41 5.05
N VAL A 157 -13.94 6.19 4.85
CA VAL A 157 -15.05 5.92 3.93
C VAL A 157 -16.33 5.87 4.74
N ALA A 158 -17.45 6.34 4.18
CA ALA A 158 -18.76 6.07 4.77
C ALA A 158 -18.97 4.55 4.80
N VAL A 159 -19.53 4.01 5.89
CA VAL A 159 -19.81 2.58 6.00
C VAL A 159 -20.75 2.18 4.85
N PRO A 160 -20.31 1.33 3.90
CA PRO A 160 -21.16 0.95 2.77
C PRO A 160 -22.29 0.03 3.22
N ASP A 161 -23.44 0.12 2.55
CA ASP A 161 -24.55 -0.80 2.75
C ASP A 161 -24.10 -2.24 2.41
N PRO A 162 -24.40 -3.23 3.26
CA PRO A 162 -23.99 -4.60 3.02
C PRO A 162 -24.81 -5.23 1.87
N LEU A 163 -24.11 -5.78 0.89
CA LEU A 163 -24.69 -6.64 -0.15
C LEU A 163 -24.52 -8.12 0.20
N PRO A 164 -25.30 -9.03 -0.43
CA PRO A 164 -25.11 -10.46 -0.27
C PRO A 164 -23.64 -10.85 -0.46
N GLY A 165 -23.14 -11.63 0.50
CA GLY A 165 -21.74 -12.05 0.50
C GLY A 165 -21.44 -13.20 -0.45
N ALA A 166 -20.17 -13.59 -0.48
CA ALA A 166 -19.70 -14.76 -1.21
C ALA A 166 -18.76 -15.61 -0.36
N ASP A 167 -18.59 -16.87 -0.75
CA ASP A 167 -17.85 -17.88 0.02
C ASP A 167 -16.31 -17.75 -0.11
N SER A 168 -15.82 -16.96 -1.07
CA SER A 168 -14.39 -16.71 -1.29
C SER A 168 -14.10 -15.26 -1.67
N ALA A 169 -12.86 -14.83 -1.47
CA ALA A 169 -12.42 -13.47 -1.82
C ALA A 169 -12.61 -13.17 -3.31
N ALA A 170 -12.30 -14.14 -4.18
CA ALA A 170 -12.45 -14.01 -5.62
C ALA A 170 -13.92 -13.83 -6.01
N ALA A 171 -14.80 -14.70 -5.49
CA ALA A 171 -16.24 -14.60 -5.75
C ALA A 171 -16.84 -13.31 -5.19
N ALA A 172 -16.34 -12.82 -4.05
CA ALA A 172 -16.77 -11.54 -3.48
C ALA A 172 -16.33 -10.36 -4.34
N LEU A 173 -15.11 -10.38 -4.88
CA LEU A 173 -14.62 -9.34 -5.80
C LEU A 173 -15.42 -9.32 -7.12
N ASP A 174 -15.88 -10.48 -7.60
CA ASP A 174 -16.72 -10.59 -8.81
C ASP A 174 -18.11 -9.98 -8.62
N THR A 175 -18.63 -9.93 -7.39
CA THR A 175 -19.96 -9.36 -7.09
C THR A 175 -19.92 -7.90 -6.68
N VAL A 176 -18.73 -7.26 -6.66
CA VAL A 176 -18.60 -5.82 -6.38
C VAL A 176 -19.25 -5.00 -7.49
N PRO A 177 -20.27 -4.17 -7.20
CA PRO A 177 -20.88 -3.32 -8.21
C PRO A 177 -19.96 -2.14 -8.57
N SER A 178 -19.88 -1.82 -9.86
CA SER A 178 -19.24 -0.57 -10.30
C SER A 178 -20.03 0.64 -9.82
N ILE A 179 -19.33 1.74 -9.49
CA ILE A 179 -19.99 3.02 -9.23
C ILE A 179 -20.64 3.55 -10.52
N ALA A 180 -21.80 4.20 -10.38
CA ALA A 180 -22.56 4.69 -11.53
C ALA A 180 -21.83 5.79 -12.34
N VAL A 181 -21.00 6.60 -11.67
CA VAL A 181 -20.24 7.69 -12.29
C VAL A 181 -18.77 7.58 -11.89
N GLN A 182 -17.92 7.31 -12.88
CA GLN A 182 -16.47 7.13 -12.72
C GLN A 182 -15.66 8.39 -13.03
N ASP A 183 -16.27 9.59 -13.06
CA ASP A 183 -15.51 10.82 -13.28
C ASP A 183 -14.80 11.31 -12.00
N GLY A 184 -13.68 12.02 -12.18
CA GLY A 184 -12.92 12.63 -11.08
C GLY A 184 -11.89 11.69 -10.44
N GLY A 185 -11.13 12.24 -9.48
CA GLY A 185 -10.07 11.54 -8.79
C GLY A 185 -10.56 10.62 -7.66
N PHE A 186 -9.62 9.90 -7.06
CA PHE A 186 -9.88 8.86 -6.06
C PHE A 186 -10.88 9.25 -4.97
N SER A 187 -10.69 10.38 -4.29
CA SER A 187 -11.57 10.80 -3.21
C SER A 187 -13.03 11.02 -3.66
N ALA A 188 -13.23 11.59 -4.84
CA ALA A 188 -14.57 11.83 -5.38
C ALA A 188 -15.27 10.53 -5.79
N ARG A 189 -14.51 9.55 -6.30
CA ARG A 189 -15.05 8.20 -6.61
C ARG A 189 -15.33 7.41 -5.32
N LEU A 190 -14.47 7.53 -4.31
CA LEU A 190 -14.64 6.86 -3.02
C LEU A 190 -15.93 7.29 -2.33
N ASP A 191 -16.26 8.59 -2.37
CA ASP A 191 -17.51 9.14 -1.80
C ASP A 191 -18.79 8.60 -2.49
N ARG A 192 -18.64 7.96 -3.65
CA ARG A 192 -19.74 7.33 -4.42
C ARG A 192 -19.85 5.83 -4.18
N VAL A 193 -18.94 5.20 -3.45
CA VAL A 193 -19.07 3.80 -3.04
C VAL A 193 -20.15 3.72 -1.97
N ARG A 194 -21.31 3.16 -2.33
CA ARG A 194 -22.49 3.10 -1.44
C ARG A 194 -22.75 1.74 -0.84
N ALA A 195 -22.40 0.67 -1.55
CA ALA A 195 -22.70 -0.69 -1.12
C ALA A 195 -21.58 -1.63 -1.55
N LEU A 196 -21.24 -2.60 -0.70
CA LEU A 196 -20.19 -3.59 -0.97
C LEU A 196 -20.65 -4.99 -0.51
N PRO A 197 -20.24 -6.07 -1.21
CA PRO A 197 -20.45 -7.44 -0.73
C PRO A 197 -19.84 -7.66 0.65
N VAL A 198 -20.55 -8.40 1.49
CA VAL A 198 -20.01 -8.87 2.77
C VAL A 198 -19.07 -10.03 2.50
N TRP A 199 -17.83 -9.96 3.00
CA TRP A 199 -16.90 -11.08 2.91
C TRP A 199 -16.08 -11.22 4.20
N ALA A 200 -15.85 -12.48 4.58
CA ALA A 200 -15.25 -12.87 5.87
C ALA A 200 -15.83 -12.09 7.09
N PRO A 201 -17.17 -12.01 7.26
CA PRO A 201 -17.80 -11.19 8.30
C PRO A 201 -17.52 -11.67 9.73
N ALA A 202 -17.15 -12.94 9.89
CA ALA A 202 -16.82 -13.54 11.17
C ALA A 202 -15.37 -14.05 11.13
N VAL A 203 -14.63 -13.73 12.18
CA VAL A 203 -13.29 -14.23 12.45
C VAL A 203 -13.39 -14.95 13.79
N ALA A 204 -13.29 -16.28 13.79
CA ALA A 204 -13.37 -17.06 15.03
C ALA A 204 -12.09 -16.94 15.84
N GLU A 205 -10.95 -17.04 15.15
CA GLU A 205 -9.61 -16.88 15.73
C GLU A 205 -8.80 -15.84 14.93
N PRO A 206 -7.84 -15.13 15.53
CA PRO A 206 -6.99 -14.19 14.80
C PRO A 206 -6.31 -14.82 13.57
N SER A 207 -5.92 -16.10 13.64
CA SER A 207 -5.35 -16.84 12.49
C SER A 207 -6.29 -16.91 11.28
N ASP A 208 -7.60 -16.87 11.47
CA ASP A 208 -8.56 -16.75 10.36
C ASP A 208 -8.42 -15.41 9.64
N ALA A 209 -8.19 -14.32 10.38
CA ALA A 209 -7.99 -13.01 9.77
C ALA A 209 -6.74 -12.99 8.89
N TYR A 210 -5.66 -13.61 9.34
CA TYR A 210 -4.44 -13.75 8.54
C TYR A 210 -4.69 -14.57 7.26
N ARG A 211 -5.33 -15.74 7.40
CA ARG A 211 -5.65 -16.63 6.27
C ARG A 211 -6.55 -15.94 5.24
N HIS A 212 -7.61 -15.27 5.69
CA HIS A 212 -8.50 -14.53 4.82
C HIS A 212 -7.75 -13.38 4.15
N LEU A 213 -6.95 -12.60 4.87
CA LEU A 213 -6.20 -11.51 4.25
C LEU A 213 -5.22 -12.01 3.18
N ALA A 214 -4.56 -13.16 3.40
CA ALA A 214 -3.75 -13.83 2.38
C ALA A 214 -4.57 -14.31 1.17
N GLU A 215 -5.79 -14.81 1.40
CA GLU A 215 -6.76 -15.17 0.35
C GLU A 215 -7.15 -13.95 -0.50
N LEU A 216 -7.42 -12.81 0.15
CA LEU A 216 -7.74 -11.54 -0.52
C LEU A 216 -6.58 -11.04 -1.38
N VAL A 217 -5.36 -11.05 -0.84
CA VAL A 217 -4.15 -10.65 -1.59
C VAL A 217 -3.97 -11.52 -2.83
N ARG A 218 -4.11 -12.85 -2.69
CA ARG A 218 -4.04 -13.78 -3.82
C ARG A 218 -5.12 -13.48 -4.86
N ALA A 219 -6.37 -13.38 -4.44
CA ALA A 219 -7.50 -13.13 -5.34
C ALA A 219 -7.38 -11.80 -6.09
N ALA A 220 -7.02 -10.71 -5.41
CA ALA A 220 -6.85 -9.40 -6.02
C ALA A 220 -5.65 -9.35 -6.98
N THR A 221 -4.54 -10.03 -6.63
CA THR A 221 -3.38 -10.15 -7.51
C THR A 221 -3.73 -10.89 -8.79
N HIS A 222 -4.38 -12.05 -8.68
CA HIS A 222 -4.82 -12.83 -9.85
C HIS A 222 -5.80 -12.04 -10.72
N ARG A 223 -6.74 -11.33 -10.09
CA ARG A 223 -7.74 -10.51 -10.78
C ARG A 223 -7.12 -9.41 -11.64
N TYR A 224 -5.97 -8.85 -11.23
CA TYR A 224 -5.29 -7.80 -11.99
C TYR A 224 -4.95 -8.25 -13.41
N ALA A 225 -4.56 -9.51 -13.63
CA ALA A 225 -4.19 -10.02 -14.95
C ALA A 225 -5.29 -9.81 -16.01
N THR A 226 -6.57 -9.87 -15.62
CA THR A 226 -7.70 -9.75 -16.55
C THR A 226 -8.44 -8.43 -16.47
N HIS A 227 -8.27 -7.67 -15.39
CA HIS A 227 -9.00 -6.43 -15.13
C HIS A 227 -8.12 -5.17 -15.15
N GLY A 228 -6.80 -5.32 -15.02
CA GLY A 228 -5.86 -4.20 -14.90
C GLY A 228 -5.97 -3.19 -16.04
N HIS A 229 -6.44 -3.60 -17.22
CA HIS A 229 -6.63 -2.73 -18.39
C HIS A 229 -7.67 -1.62 -18.20
N GLY A 230 -8.53 -1.69 -17.18
CA GLY A 230 -9.51 -0.65 -16.89
C GLY A 230 -8.88 0.63 -16.32
N GLU A 231 -7.89 0.47 -15.44
CA GLU A 231 -7.06 1.56 -14.90
C GLU A 231 -5.81 0.94 -14.27
N GLU A 232 -4.74 0.87 -15.07
CA GLU A 232 -3.56 0.06 -14.79
C GLU A 232 -2.81 0.49 -13.53
N THR A 233 -2.89 1.78 -13.19
CA THR A 233 -2.25 2.37 -12.01
C THR A 233 -3.09 2.13 -10.77
N MET A 234 -4.39 2.42 -10.81
CA MET A 234 -5.23 2.39 -9.62
C MET A 234 -5.65 0.98 -9.21
N LEU A 235 -5.75 0.04 -10.15
CA LEU A 235 -6.14 -1.33 -9.83
C LEU A 235 -5.06 -2.13 -9.09
N VAL A 236 -3.78 -1.69 -9.11
CA VAL A 236 -2.75 -2.37 -8.31
C VAL A 236 -3.06 -2.27 -6.81
N HIS A 237 -3.72 -1.18 -6.38
CA HIS A 237 -4.04 -0.91 -4.97
C HIS A 237 -5.03 -1.92 -4.39
N ALA A 238 -5.82 -2.59 -5.23
CA ALA A 238 -6.69 -3.68 -4.79
C ALA A 238 -5.87 -4.87 -4.24
N ALA A 239 -4.61 -5.04 -4.65
CA ALA A 239 -3.72 -6.08 -4.16
C ALA A 239 -2.64 -5.55 -3.20
N THR A 240 -2.04 -4.39 -3.49
CA THR A 240 -0.92 -3.88 -2.69
C THR A 240 -1.35 -3.35 -1.32
N ALA A 241 -2.54 -2.75 -1.19
CA ALA A 241 -3.07 -2.27 0.08
C ALA A 241 -3.36 -3.41 1.08
N PRO A 242 -4.13 -4.47 0.72
CA PRO A 242 -4.31 -5.60 1.64
C PRO A 242 -2.99 -6.33 1.92
N ASN A 243 -2.04 -6.38 0.98
CA ASN A 243 -0.73 -7.02 1.23
C ASN A 243 0.11 -6.22 2.24
N ALA A 244 0.06 -4.89 2.20
CA ALA A 244 0.71 -4.06 3.20
C ALA A 244 0.12 -4.26 4.61
N VAL A 245 -1.21 -4.41 4.71
CA VAL A 245 -1.86 -4.78 5.97
C VAL A 245 -1.42 -6.17 6.44
N LEU A 246 -1.33 -7.15 5.52
CA LEU A 246 -0.88 -8.51 5.82
C LEU A 246 0.53 -8.52 6.40
N ARG A 247 1.44 -7.77 5.79
CA ARG A 247 2.84 -7.60 6.24
C ARG A 247 2.94 -6.96 7.62
N ALA A 248 1.96 -6.13 8.00
CA ALA A 248 1.94 -5.48 9.31
C ALA A 248 1.40 -6.37 10.44
N LEU A 249 0.55 -7.37 10.14
CA LEU A 249 -0.10 -8.19 11.17
C LEU A 249 0.87 -8.83 12.19
N PRO A 250 2.04 -9.39 11.81
CA PRO A 250 2.97 -9.98 12.77
C PRO A 250 3.57 -8.98 13.77
N ALA A 251 3.51 -7.68 13.50
CA ALA A 251 3.96 -6.63 14.43
C ALA A 251 2.85 -6.13 15.37
N LEU A 252 1.60 -6.57 15.16
CA LEU A 252 0.41 -6.09 15.86
C LEU A 252 -0.15 -7.16 16.81
N PRO A 253 -0.76 -6.76 17.95
CA PRO A 253 -1.53 -7.67 18.77
C PRO A 253 -2.64 -8.38 17.96
N PRO A 254 -2.87 -9.70 18.16
CA PRO A 254 -3.88 -10.47 17.43
C PRO A 254 -5.30 -9.89 17.50
N ALA A 255 -5.63 -9.16 18.57
CA ALA A 255 -6.92 -8.48 18.73
C ALA A 255 -7.19 -7.39 17.67
N LEU A 256 -6.16 -6.88 16.99
CA LEU A 256 -6.29 -5.87 15.93
C LEU A 256 -6.45 -6.49 14.53
N TRP A 257 -6.27 -7.80 14.38
CA TRP A 257 -6.28 -8.44 13.06
C TRP A 257 -7.68 -8.48 12.40
N PRO A 258 -8.79 -8.74 13.13
CA PRO A 258 -10.11 -8.74 12.51
C PRO A 258 -10.51 -7.39 11.89
N SER A 259 -10.25 -6.27 12.58
CA SER A 259 -10.54 -4.94 12.04
C SER A 259 -9.62 -4.60 10.87
N SER A 260 -8.37 -5.07 10.90
CA SER A 260 -7.41 -4.92 9.80
C SER A 260 -7.87 -5.64 8.54
N LEU A 261 -8.39 -6.87 8.67
CA LEU A 261 -8.99 -7.61 7.57
C LEU A 261 -10.17 -6.84 6.96
N GLN A 262 -11.09 -6.33 7.80
CA GLN A 262 -12.28 -5.62 7.32
C GLN A 262 -11.94 -4.34 6.55
N ALA A 263 -10.96 -3.58 7.04
CA ALA A 263 -10.50 -2.37 6.38
C ALA A 263 -9.78 -2.69 5.05
N ALA A 264 -8.97 -3.75 5.01
CA ALA A 264 -8.29 -4.23 3.81
C ALA A 264 -9.27 -4.77 2.74
N TRP A 265 -10.31 -5.50 3.16
CA TRP A 265 -11.43 -5.90 2.29
C TRP A 265 -12.10 -4.67 1.68
N THR A 266 -12.49 -3.71 2.53
CA THR A 266 -13.15 -2.48 2.09
C THR A 266 -12.31 -1.72 1.08
N ALA A 267 -10.99 -1.61 1.30
CA ALA A 267 -10.08 -0.97 0.35
C ALA A 267 -10.07 -1.68 -1.01
N SER A 268 -9.96 -3.01 -1.01
CA SER A 268 -9.89 -3.82 -2.24
C SER A 268 -11.19 -3.76 -3.04
N ALA A 269 -12.32 -3.88 -2.33
CA ALA A 269 -13.65 -3.83 -2.92
C ALA A 269 -13.98 -2.39 -3.41
N ALA A 270 -13.61 -1.34 -2.67
CA ALA A 270 -13.80 0.04 -3.13
C ALA A 270 -12.98 0.34 -4.39
N VAL A 271 -11.71 -0.06 -4.45
CA VAL A 271 -10.88 0.11 -5.66
C VAL A 271 -11.51 -0.63 -6.85
N THR A 272 -11.99 -1.85 -6.63
CA THR A 272 -12.70 -2.63 -7.65
C THR A 272 -13.96 -1.89 -8.13
N ALA A 273 -14.80 -1.39 -7.23
CA ALA A 273 -16.01 -0.63 -7.59
C ALA A 273 -15.70 0.65 -8.39
N MET A 274 -14.58 1.30 -8.10
CA MET A 274 -14.19 2.58 -8.70
C MET A 274 -13.52 2.45 -10.08
N TYR A 275 -12.80 1.36 -10.33
CA TYR A 275 -11.86 1.27 -11.45
C TYR A 275 -11.95 -0.02 -12.28
N ALA A 276 -12.65 -1.06 -11.81
CA ALA A 276 -12.74 -2.29 -12.61
C ALA A 276 -13.47 -2.03 -13.93
N PRO A 277 -12.96 -2.60 -15.05
CA PRO A 277 -13.63 -2.51 -16.34
C PRO A 277 -14.95 -3.32 -16.31
N ALA A 278 -15.85 -3.00 -17.23
CA ALA A 278 -17.14 -3.68 -17.33
C ALA A 278 -17.03 -5.18 -17.65
N ALA A 279 -15.93 -5.61 -18.29
CA ALA A 279 -15.67 -7.02 -18.60
C ALA A 279 -14.18 -7.35 -18.47
N PRO A 280 -13.84 -8.58 -18.03
CA PRO A 280 -12.46 -9.06 -18.05
C PRO A 280 -11.97 -9.25 -19.48
N VAL A 281 -10.68 -9.05 -19.70
CA VAL A 281 -9.98 -9.47 -20.92
C VAL A 281 -9.06 -10.61 -20.55
N ALA A 282 -9.19 -11.75 -21.22
CA ALA A 282 -8.31 -12.89 -20.98
C ALA A 282 -6.86 -12.49 -21.26
N TYR A 283 -5.96 -12.90 -20.37
CA TYR A 283 -4.53 -12.68 -20.52
C TYR A 283 -3.81 -14.03 -20.47
N THR A 284 -2.89 -14.23 -21.40
CA THR A 284 -2.02 -15.39 -21.43
C THR A 284 -0.59 -14.86 -21.49
N PRO A 285 0.25 -15.15 -20.49
CA PRO A 285 1.63 -14.67 -20.49
C PRO A 285 2.38 -15.24 -21.71
N PRO A 286 3.38 -14.52 -22.24
CA PRO A 286 4.10 -14.90 -23.47
C PRO A 286 4.94 -16.19 -23.35
N GLY A 287 5.01 -16.80 -22.16
CA GLY A 287 5.68 -18.06 -21.89
C GLY A 287 5.80 -18.32 -20.39
N ALA A 288 6.41 -19.45 -20.03
CA ALA A 288 6.85 -19.70 -18.66
C ALA A 288 7.94 -18.69 -18.30
N VAL A 289 7.84 -18.11 -17.11
CA VAL A 289 8.82 -17.17 -16.55
C VAL A 289 9.13 -17.57 -15.11
N THR A 290 10.37 -17.37 -14.68
CA THR A 290 10.70 -17.55 -13.27
C THR A 290 10.39 -16.29 -12.45
N PRO A 291 10.18 -16.42 -11.13
CA PRO A 291 10.06 -15.26 -10.23
C PRO A 291 11.20 -14.23 -10.40
N GLU A 292 12.43 -14.70 -10.58
CA GLU A 292 13.63 -13.87 -10.76
C GLU A 292 13.56 -13.09 -12.08
N GLU A 293 13.18 -13.74 -13.19
CA GLU A 293 13.01 -13.08 -14.49
C GLU A 293 11.94 -11.99 -14.46
N VAL A 294 10.83 -12.22 -13.74
CA VAL A 294 9.77 -11.20 -13.58
C VAL A 294 10.30 -10.01 -12.79
N LEU A 295 11.05 -10.24 -11.71
CA LEU A 295 11.66 -9.17 -10.92
C LEU A 295 12.65 -8.34 -11.75
N GLU A 296 13.51 -8.99 -12.54
CA GLU A 296 14.47 -8.31 -13.43
C GLU A 296 13.75 -7.44 -14.47
N ARG A 297 12.65 -7.93 -15.05
CA ARG A 297 11.82 -7.16 -15.98
C ARG A 297 11.14 -5.98 -15.30
N ALA A 298 10.63 -6.17 -14.08
CA ALA A 298 10.03 -5.09 -13.29
C ALA A 298 11.06 -3.98 -12.99
N LEU A 299 12.28 -4.37 -12.62
CA LEU A 299 13.39 -3.44 -12.39
C LEU A 299 13.77 -2.69 -13.67
N ALA A 300 13.85 -3.39 -14.81
CA ALA A 300 14.14 -2.77 -16.10
C ALA A 300 13.02 -1.82 -16.56
N HIS A 301 11.75 -2.15 -16.25
CA HIS A 301 10.60 -1.29 -16.50
C HIS A 301 10.61 -0.04 -15.61
N GLY A 302 11.04 -0.18 -14.36
CA GLY A 302 11.30 0.93 -13.43
C GLY A 302 10.06 1.62 -12.86
N ASP A 303 8.86 1.41 -13.41
CA ASP A 303 7.64 1.99 -12.84
C ASP A 303 7.38 1.51 -11.40
N GLU A 304 7.14 2.45 -10.50
CA GLU A 304 6.90 2.20 -9.08
C GLU A 304 5.69 1.30 -8.78
N HIS A 305 4.62 1.35 -9.58
CA HIS A 305 3.42 0.55 -9.39
C HIS A 305 3.67 -0.89 -9.86
N VAL A 306 4.36 -1.04 -11.00
CA VAL A 306 4.83 -2.34 -11.49
C VAL A 306 5.74 -3.02 -10.46
N ILE A 307 6.70 -2.30 -9.88
CA ILE A 307 7.60 -2.84 -8.86
C ILE A 307 6.82 -3.34 -7.63
N LYS A 308 5.89 -2.53 -7.10
CA LYS A 308 5.05 -2.92 -5.93
C LYS A 308 4.11 -4.08 -6.22
N LEU A 309 3.49 -4.12 -7.41
CA LEU A 309 2.62 -5.22 -7.80
C LEU A 309 3.43 -6.50 -8.00
N THR A 310 4.60 -6.41 -8.64
CA THR A 310 5.53 -7.54 -8.80
C THR A 310 5.93 -8.10 -7.44
N ASP A 311 6.31 -7.24 -6.49
CA ASP A 311 6.61 -7.66 -5.12
C ASP A 311 5.44 -8.35 -4.41
N THR A 312 4.21 -7.91 -4.65
CA THR A 312 3.00 -8.57 -4.14
C THR A 312 2.76 -9.92 -4.82
N ALA A 313 2.96 -10.01 -6.14
CA ALA A 313 2.86 -11.26 -6.89
C ALA A 313 3.90 -12.30 -6.45
N LEU A 314 5.11 -11.87 -6.13
CA LEU A 314 6.17 -12.74 -5.60
C LEU A 314 5.84 -13.28 -4.20
N ASP A 315 5.12 -12.54 -3.36
CA ASP A 315 4.62 -13.08 -2.08
C ASP A 315 3.55 -14.15 -2.29
N VAL A 316 2.70 -14.00 -3.32
CA VAL A 316 1.65 -14.98 -3.66
C VAL A 316 2.25 -16.25 -4.25
N GLY A 317 3.28 -16.11 -5.08
CA GLY A 317 4.22 -17.17 -5.47
C GLY A 317 3.72 -18.19 -6.49
N ASP A 318 2.59 -17.96 -7.16
CA ASP A 318 2.03 -18.88 -8.16
C ASP A 318 2.02 -18.28 -9.58
N GLU A 319 1.82 -19.12 -10.60
CA GLU A 319 1.85 -18.71 -12.01
C GLU A 319 0.84 -17.60 -12.35
N PRO A 320 -0.42 -17.61 -11.87
CA PRO A 320 -1.36 -16.51 -12.14
C PRO A 320 -0.90 -15.17 -11.54
N ALA A 321 -0.22 -15.17 -10.39
CA ALA A 321 0.35 -13.95 -9.83
C ALA A 321 1.50 -13.41 -10.68
N LEU A 322 2.41 -14.28 -11.15
CA LEU A 322 3.47 -13.87 -12.07
C LEU A 322 2.92 -13.32 -13.39
N ALA A 323 1.84 -13.92 -13.90
CA ALA A 323 1.13 -13.40 -15.07
C ALA A 323 0.58 -11.99 -14.82
N ALA A 324 0.01 -11.71 -13.64
CA ALA A 324 -0.46 -10.37 -13.30
C ALA A 324 0.67 -9.33 -13.26
N ALA A 325 1.85 -9.69 -12.75
CA ALA A 325 3.03 -8.83 -12.76
C ALA A 325 3.54 -8.55 -14.19
N LEU A 326 3.59 -9.56 -15.07
CA LEU A 326 3.91 -9.33 -16.48
C LEU A 326 2.88 -8.44 -17.15
N ARG A 327 1.60 -8.63 -16.83
CA ARG A 327 0.52 -7.83 -17.41
C ARG A 327 0.61 -6.36 -17.03
N SER A 328 1.05 -6.02 -15.81
CA SER A 328 1.22 -4.61 -15.43
C SER A 328 2.32 -3.91 -16.24
N MET A 329 3.38 -4.64 -16.60
CA MET A 329 4.45 -4.12 -17.48
C MET A 329 3.96 -3.86 -18.90
N GLU A 330 3.01 -4.66 -19.41
CA GLU A 330 2.45 -4.45 -20.74
C GLU A 330 1.47 -3.27 -20.80
N LEU A 331 0.77 -3.01 -19.70
CA LEU A 331 -0.28 -2.00 -19.64
C LEU A 331 0.25 -0.60 -19.29
N SER A 332 1.36 -0.51 -18.57
CA SER A 332 1.92 0.75 -18.08
C SER A 332 3.11 1.22 -18.90
N ALA A 333 3.44 2.51 -18.77
CA ALA A 333 4.64 3.08 -19.37
C ALA A 333 5.84 2.89 -18.45
N PRO A 334 7.03 2.57 -18.99
CA PRO A 334 8.24 2.47 -18.20
C PRO A 334 8.65 3.82 -17.59
N LEU A 335 9.41 3.76 -16.50
CA LEU A 335 10.05 4.95 -15.95
C LEU A 335 11.20 5.38 -16.87
N GLU A 336 10.96 6.43 -17.65
CA GLU A 336 12.00 7.14 -18.42
C GLU A 336 12.89 8.02 -17.53
#